data_AF-A0A1C0ZVX4-F1
#
_entry.id   AF-A0A1C0ZVX4-F1
#
_cell.length_a   1.000
_cell.length_b   1.000
_cell.length_c   1.000
_cell.angle_alpha   90.00
_cell.angle_beta   90.00
_cell.angle_gamma   90.00
#
_symmetry.space_group_name_H-M   'P 1'
#
loop_
_entity.id
_entity.type
_entity.pdbx_description
1 polymer ?
#
loop_
_entity_poly.entity_id
_entity_poly.type
_entity_poly.pdbx_seq_one_letter_code
_entity_poly.pdbx_strand_id
1 'polypeptide(L)'
;MNRARTISSKWIKTKVLLLNRDLRKFVPETRIYSQANLLQMLIKHKMVYVKPSTGTAGNGVIRVMKDNKYRFQAGKVVKSFGSFQGLFTALNKAKLDRTYLVQQGIHLITHQKRIFDTRIMVQKSPLKIWETTGYVGRVAHPKKIVTNFHNSGKVLPLELLLGSYVQGQKKKKYIHSLQNLGYRIATHYQKSYPRFKEIGIDIGIDKQLKPWVLEVNTSPDPFIFNQLKDKKMFFKVLRYAKANGRFLRIKRK
;
A
#
# COMPACT_ATOMS: atom_id res chain seq x y z
N MET A 1 -0.36 26.31 -1.89
CA MET A 1 -0.91 25.04 -1.33
C MET A 1 -1.90 24.42 -2.30
N ASN A 2 -1.86 23.10 -2.53
CA ASN A 2 -2.71 22.43 -3.52
C ASN A 2 -4.13 22.18 -2.94
N ARG A 3 -5.18 22.56 -3.68
CA ARG A 3 -6.59 22.42 -3.25
C ARG A 3 -7.24 21.08 -3.63
N ALA A 4 -6.49 20.16 -4.24
CA ALA A 4 -6.97 18.83 -4.60
C ALA A 4 -7.48 18.07 -3.37
N ARG A 5 -8.59 17.34 -3.55
CA ARG A 5 -9.19 16.49 -2.51
C ARG A 5 -8.66 15.06 -2.54
N THR A 6 -8.05 14.66 -3.65
CA THR A 6 -7.44 13.34 -3.85
C THR A 6 -6.22 13.46 -4.77
N ILE A 7 -5.33 12.46 -4.75
CA ILE A 7 -4.19 12.33 -5.66
C ILE A 7 -4.22 10.93 -6.28
N SER A 8 -4.28 10.86 -7.61
CA SER A 8 -4.28 9.59 -8.35
C SER A 8 -2.86 9.04 -8.55
N SER A 9 -1.88 9.92 -8.78
CA SER A 9 -0.49 9.55 -9.08
C SER A 9 0.24 9.02 -7.84
N LYS A 10 0.63 7.74 -7.89
CA LYS A 10 1.50 7.10 -6.90
C LYS A 10 2.83 7.82 -6.77
N TRP A 11 3.37 8.34 -7.86
CA TRP A 11 4.63 9.07 -7.83
C TRP A 11 4.54 10.36 -7.02
N ILE A 12 3.49 11.16 -7.23
CA ILE A 12 3.25 12.38 -6.46
C ILE A 12 3.09 12.04 -4.98
N LYS A 13 2.29 11.02 -4.66
CA LYS A 13 2.10 10.54 -3.28
C LYS A 13 3.44 10.15 -2.64
N THR A 14 4.29 9.40 -3.34
CA THR A 14 5.62 9.04 -2.87
C THR A 14 6.51 10.27 -2.64
N LYS A 15 6.54 11.23 -3.58
CA LYS A 15 7.32 12.47 -3.40
C LYS A 15 6.92 13.24 -2.15
N VAL A 16 5.62 13.34 -1.85
CA VAL A 16 5.14 14.02 -0.63
C VAL A 16 5.76 13.39 0.62
N LEU A 17 5.79 12.06 0.74
CA LEU A 17 6.40 11.38 1.88
C LEU A 17 7.91 11.64 1.99
N LEU A 18 8.61 11.68 0.85
CA LEU A 18 10.05 11.87 0.80
C LEU A 18 10.50 13.26 1.28
N LEU A 19 9.61 14.26 1.29
CA LEU A 19 9.88 15.60 1.86
C LEU A 19 10.06 15.56 3.39
N ASN A 20 9.62 14.50 4.07
CA ASN A 20 9.76 14.37 5.51
C ASN A 20 10.91 13.41 5.87
N ARG A 21 11.94 13.93 6.52
CA ARG A 21 13.15 13.17 6.90
C ARG A 21 12.84 11.97 7.80
N ASP A 22 11.83 12.06 8.66
CA ASP A 22 11.48 10.97 9.57
C ASP A 22 10.60 9.90 8.92
N LEU A 23 9.87 10.24 7.86
CA LEU A 23 9.00 9.32 7.13
C LEU A 23 9.72 8.62 5.99
N ARG A 24 10.70 9.27 5.34
CA ARG A 24 11.39 8.71 4.16
C ARG A 24 12.02 7.34 4.40
N LYS A 25 12.45 7.05 5.65
CA LYS A 25 13.05 5.75 6.03
C LYS A 25 12.10 4.55 5.94
N PHE A 26 10.79 4.82 5.87
CA PHE A 26 9.74 3.81 5.69
C PHE A 26 9.27 3.70 4.24
N VAL A 27 9.79 4.51 3.31
CA VAL A 27 9.37 4.51 1.90
C VAL A 27 10.34 3.62 1.11
N PRO A 28 9.86 2.56 0.42
CA PRO A 28 10.71 1.79 -0.47
C PRO A 28 11.27 2.67 -1.58
N GLU A 29 12.53 2.47 -1.96
CA GLU A 29 13.13 3.22 -3.07
C GLU A 29 12.25 3.07 -4.32
N THR A 30 11.90 4.19 -4.95
CA THR A 30 10.98 4.23 -6.08
C THR A 30 11.50 5.17 -7.14
N ARG A 31 11.51 4.74 -8.40
CA ARG A 31 11.96 5.51 -9.55
C ARG A 31 10.93 5.46 -10.68
N ILE A 32 10.98 6.41 -11.60
CA ILE A 32 10.25 6.32 -12.86
C ILE A 32 10.78 5.12 -13.66
N TYR A 33 9.88 4.33 -14.23
CA TYR A 33 10.25 3.19 -15.06
C TYR A 33 10.97 3.65 -16.33
N SER A 34 12.20 3.16 -16.48
CA SER A 34 13.00 3.21 -17.69
C SER A 34 13.89 1.96 -17.70
N GLN A 35 14.48 1.62 -18.84
CA GLN A 35 15.40 0.49 -18.93
C GLN A 35 16.55 0.61 -17.93
N ALA A 36 17.19 1.79 -17.87
CA ALA A 36 18.29 2.08 -16.96
C ALA A 36 17.87 1.98 -15.49
N ASN A 37 16.74 2.60 -15.11
CA ASN A 37 16.26 2.56 -13.73
C ASN A 37 15.85 1.14 -13.31
N LEU A 38 15.23 0.36 -14.22
CA LEU A 38 14.90 -1.03 -13.94
C LEU A 38 16.15 -1.86 -13.68
N LEU A 39 17.18 -1.73 -14.54
CA LEU A 39 18.43 -2.46 -14.39
C LEU A 39 19.13 -2.11 -13.06
N GLN A 40 19.30 -0.82 -12.77
CA GLN A 40 19.94 -0.35 -11.54
C GLN A 40 19.18 -0.83 -10.29
N MET A 41 17.85 -0.71 -10.29
CA MET A 41 17.03 -1.17 -9.17
C MET A 41 17.09 -2.69 -8.99
N LEU A 42 17.16 -3.48 -10.06
CA LEU A 42 17.32 -4.93 -9.99
C LEU A 42 18.72 -5.34 -9.50
N ILE A 43 19.77 -4.63 -9.90
CA ILE A 43 21.13 -4.87 -9.41
C ILE A 43 21.18 -4.67 -7.90
N LYS A 44 20.61 -3.54 -7.43
CA LYS A 44 20.63 -3.12 -6.03
C LYS A 44 19.74 -3.98 -5.13
N HIS A 45 18.49 -4.21 -5.54
CA HIS A 45 17.47 -4.78 -4.66
C HIS A 45 17.12 -6.24 -4.94
N LYS A 46 17.52 -6.78 -6.10
CA LYS A 46 17.19 -8.12 -6.63
C LYS A 46 15.71 -8.39 -6.87
N MET A 47 14.80 -7.86 -6.05
CA MET A 47 13.35 -7.89 -6.23
C MET A 47 12.81 -6.47 -6.38
N VAL A 48 12.00 -6.24 -7.39
CA VAL A 48 11.31 -4.96 -7.62
C VAL A 48 9.86 -5.19 -8.06
N TYR A 49 9.03 -4.18 -7.85
CA TYR A 49 7.68 -4.11 -8.39
C TYR A 49 7.62 -3.02 -9.46
N VAL A 50 7.21 -3.41 -10.66
CA VAL A 50 6.91 -2.55 -11.80
C VAL A 50 5.41 -2.30 -11.79
N LYS A 51 4.99 -1.06 -11.53
CA LYS A 51 3.57 -0.72 -11.31
C LYS A 51 3.16 0.58 -12.01
N PRO A 52 1.92 0.70 -12.51
CA PRO A 52 1.46 1.94 -13.13
C PRO A 52 1.38 3.05 -12.08
N SER A 53 1.79 4.26 -12.47
CA SER A 53 1.73 5.45 -11.61
C SER A 53 0.28 5.79 -11.23
N THR A 54 -0.67 5.56 -12.13
CA THR A 54 -2.11 5.75 -11.91
C THR A 54 -2.87 4.43 -12.10
N GLY A 55 -3.96 4.26 -11.36
CA GLY A 55 -4.78 3.04 -11.37
C GLY A 55 -4.97 2.45 -9.98
N THR A 56 -5.84 1.44 -9.90
CA THR A 56 -6.36 0.89 -8.65
C THR A 56 -6.28 -0.65 -8.63
N ALA A 57 -6.61 -1.24 -7.48
CA ALA A 57 -6.74 -2.68 -7.26
C ALA A 57 -5.49 -3.54 -7.55
N GLY A 58 -4.34 -2.96 -7.88
CA GLY A 58 -3.14 -3.70 -8.26
C GLY A 58 -3.16 -4.20 -9.70
N ASN A 59 -4.07 -3.67 -10.54
CA ASN A 59 -4.04 -3.93 -11.97
C ASN A 59 -2.74 -3.37 -12.59
N GLY A 60 -2.11 -4.14 -13.48
CA GLY A 60 -0.83 -3.80 -14.10
C GLY A 60 0.38 -3.89 -13.16
N VAL A 61 0.24 -4.41 -11.93
CA VAL A 61 1.39 -4.62 -11.05
C VAL A 61 2.11 -5.90 -11.44
N ILE A 62 3.41 -5.77 -11.64
CA ILE A 62 4.30 -6.84 -12.05
C ILE A 62 5.45 -6.94 -11.04
N ARG A 63 5.68 -8.13 -10.47
CA ARG A 63 6.89 -8.39 -9.67
C ARG A 63 7.99 -8.88 -10.59
N VAL A 64 9.20 -8.36 -10.42
CA VAL A 64 10.39 -8.79 -11.14
C VAL A 64 11.45 -9.19 -10.13
N MET A 65 12.10 -10.34 -10.37
CA MET A 65 13.17 -10.86 -9.54
C MET A 65 14.38 -11.17 -10.42
N LYS A 66 15.57 -10.87 -9.90
CA LYS A 66 16.86 -11.23 -10.48
C LYS A 66 17.59 -12.14 -9.49
N ASP A 67 17.63 -13.41 -9.83
CA ASP A 67 18.50 -14.41 -9.21
C ASP A 67 19.55 -14.82 -10.26
N ASN A 68 19.74 -16.13 -10.52
CA ASN A 68 20.54 -16.64 -11.64
C ASN A 68 19.90 -16.34 -13.02
N LYS A 69 18.58 -16.13 -13.04
CA LYS A 69 17.79 -15.73 -14.21
C LYS A 69 16.90 -14.56 -13.84
N TYR A 70 16.38 -13.88 -14.85
CA TYR A 70 15.33 -12.87 -14.67
C TYR A 70 13.98 -13.56 -14.67
N ARG A 71 13.12 -13.22 -13.70
CA ARG A 71 11.75 -13.71 -13.64
C ARG A 71 10.80 -12.55 -13.45
N PHE A 72 9.65 -12.58 -14.12
CA PHE A 72 8.55 -11.71 -13.76
C PHE A 72 7.27 -12.48 -13.52
N GLN A 73 6.42 -11.90 -12.67
CA GLN A 73 5.09 -12.41 -12.38
C GLN A 73 4.08 -11.29 -12.54
N ALA A 74 3.12 -11.49 -13.45
CA ALA A 74 1.96 -10.61 -13.66
C ALA A 74 0.70 -11.39 -13.32
N GLY A 75 0.04 -11.04 -12.20
CA GLY A 75 -1.05 -11.84 -11.66
C GLY A 75 -0.60 -13.27 -11.32
N LYS A 76 -1.16 -14.27 -12.01
CA LYS A 76 -0.80 -15.69 -11.87
C LYS A 76 0.25 -16.17 -12.88
N VAL A 77 0.53 -15.37 -13.93
CA VAL A 77 1.44 -15.74 -15.00
C VAL A 77 2.88 -15.46 -14.56
N VAL A 78 3.74 -16.46 -14.65
CA VAL A 78 5.17 -16.35 -14.37
C VAL A 78 5.94 -16.66 -15.65
N LYS A 79 6.94 -15.84 -15.98
CA LYS A 79 7.87 -16.11 -17.09
C LYS A 79 9.31 -15.87 -16.65
N SER A 80 10.23 -16.59 -17.27
CA SER A 80 11.67 -16.54 -16.99
C SER A 80 12.44 -16.15 -18.25
N PHE A 81 13.56 -15.46 -18.08
CA PHE A 81 14.42 -14.98 -19.16
C PHE A 81 15.88 -15.16 -18.80
N GLY A 82 16.69 -15.57 -19.78
CA GLY A 82 18.13 -15.67 -19.64
C GLY A 82 18.84 -14.32 -19.67
N SER A 83 18.24 -13.29 -20.28
CA SER A 83 18.85 -11.97 -20.43
C SER A 83 17.95 -10.85 -19.91
N PHE A 84 18.57 -9.74 -19.51
CA PHE A 84 17.87 -8.53 -19.12
C PHE A 84 17.05 -7.95 -20.27
N GLN A 85 17.58 -8.00 -21.51
CA GLN A 85 16.89 -7.47 -22.68
C GLN A 85 15.61 -8.26 -22.98
N GLY A 86 15.65 -9.60 -22.87
CA GLY A 86 14.46 -10.44 -23.01
C GLY A 86 13.38 -10.12 -21.97
N LEU A 87 13.80 -9.92 -20.71
CA LEU A 87 12.91 -9.45 -19.65
C LEU A 87 12.29 -8.08 -19.98
N PHE A 88 13.09 -7.10 -20.37
CA PHE A 88 12.63 -5.73 -20.62
C PHE A 88 11.62 -5.67 -21.77
N THR A 89 11.89 -6.37 -22.88
CA THR A 89 10.95 -6.49 -24.01
C THR A 89 9.63 -7.12 -23.56
N ALA A 90 9.68 -8.20 -22.79
CA ALA A 90 8.48 -8.86 -22.30
C ALA A 90 7.68 -7.99 -21.31
N LEU A 91 8.36 -7.23 -20.45
CA LEU A 91 7.71 -6.26 -19.56
C LEU A 91 6.99 -5.16 -20.34
N ASN A 92 7.59 -4.65 -21.42
CA ASN A 92 6.96 -3.62 -22.25
C ASN A 92 5.71 -4.13 -23.00
N LYS A 93 5.65 -5.44 -23.30
CA LYS A 93 4.46 -6.09 -23.84
C LYS A 93 3.39 -6.37 -22.77
N ALA A 94 3.81 -6.67 -21.53
CA ALA A 94 2.90 -7.02 -20.44
C ALA A 94 2.35 -5.81 -19.68
N LYS A 95 3.07 -4.67 -19.68
CA LYS A 95 2.63 -3.44 -19.02
C LYS A 95 1.43 -2.86 -19.77
N LEU A 96 0.62 -2.11 -19.02
CA LEU A 96 -0.38 -1.23 -19.60
C LEU A 96 0.30 -0.03 -20.27
N ASP A 97 -0.36 0.56 -21.26
CA ASP A 97 0.11 1.78 -21.90
C ASP A 97 -0.11 3.02 -21.00
N ARG A 98 0.78 3.19 -20.02
CA ARG A 98 0.76 4.25 -19.00
C ARG A 98 2.19 4.54 -18.53
N THR A 99 2.36 5.62 -17.78
CA THR A 99 3.58 5.84 -16.98
C THR A 99 3.69 4.78 -15.88
N TYR A 100 4.86 4.14 -15.78
CA TYR A 100 5.17 3.14 -14.77
C TYR A 100 6.24 3.62 -13.79
N LEU A 101 6.30 2.94 -12.65
CA LEU A 101 7.29 3.10 -11.60
C LEU A 101 8.00 1.76 -11.38
N VAL A 102 9.28 1.82 -11.01
CA VAL A 102 10.02 0.70 -10.44
C VAL A 102 10.19 0.98 -8.95
N GLN A 103 9.67 0.10 -8.11
CA GLN A 103 9.76 0.20 -6.66
C GLN A 103 10.53 -0.99 -6.09
N GLN A 104 11.38 -0.75 -5.09
CA GLN A 104 12.04 -1.79 -4.31
C GLN A 104 11.00 -2.80 -3.80
N GLY A 105 11.27 -4.08 -4.04
CA GLY A 105 10.49 -5.17 -3.47
C GLY A 105 10.85 -5.38 -2.00
N ILE A 106 9.84 -5.57 -1.16
CA ILE A 106 10.01 -5.89 0.26
C ILE A 106 9.66 -7.36 0.48
N HIS A 107 10.55 -8.10 1.14
CA HIS A 107 10.28 -9.48 1.55
C HIS A 107 9.40 -9.48 2.80
N LEU A 108 8.09 -9.48 2.56
CA LEU A 108 7.09 -9.38 3.63
C LEU A 108 7.06 -10.64 4.50
N ILE A 109 6.75 -10.45 5.78
CA ILE A 109 6.32 -11.55 6.65
C ILE A 109 5.06 -12.20 6.09
N THR A 110 4.83 -13.45 6.49
CA THR A 110 3.75 -14.28 5.95
C THR A 110 2.88 -14.86 7.05
N HIS A 111 1.63 -15.15 6.73
CA HIS A 111 0.74 -15.94 7.57
C HIS A 111 0.29 -17.15 6.76
N GLN A 112 0.55 -18.37 7.26
CA GLN A 112 0.29 -19.62 6.54
C GLN A 112 0.91 -19.61 5.12
N LYS A 113 2.19 -19.21 5.00
CA LYS A 113 2.95 -19.07 3.75
C LYS A 113 2.39 -18.04 2.75
N ARG A 114 1.42 -17.21 3.15
CA ARG A 114 0.83 -16.15 2.31
C ARG A 114 1.32 -14.79 2.77
N ILE A 115 1.78 -13.97 1.84
CA ILE A 115 2.13 -12.58 2.13
C ILE A 115 0.89 -11.80 2.58
N PHE A 116 1.09 -10.86 3.48
CA PHE A 116 0.06 -9.91 3.87
C PHE A 116 0.64 -8.52 4.06
N ASP A 117 -0.23 -7.53 3.99
CA ASP A 117 0.07 -6.17 4.43
C ASP A 117 -1.02 -5.69 5.38
N THR A 118 -0.84 -4.48 5.90
CA THR A 118 -1.76 -3.83 6.82
C THR A 118 -2.34 -2.58 6.17
N ARG A 119 -3.67 -2.46 6.16
CA ARG A 119 -4.38 -1.21 5.87
C ARG A 119 -4.59 -0.48 7.18
N ILE A 120 -4.05 0.73 7.32
CA ILE A 120 -4.39 1.70 8.37
C ILE A 120 -5.31 2.76 7.76
N MET A 121 -6.47 3.02 8.39
CA MET A 121 -7.38 4.10 8.00
C MET A 121 -7.27 5.23 9.02
N VAL A 122 -6.97 6.42 8.53
CA VAL A 122 -6.87 7.64 9.34
C VAL A 122 -7.85 8.66 8.78
N GLN A 123 -8.71 9.21 9.63
CA GLN A 123 -9.78 10.13 9.24
C GLN A 123 -9.82 11.32 10.19
N LYS A 124 -10.29 12.45 9.68
CA LYS A 124 -10.64 13.61 10.51
C LYS A 124 -11.90 13.27 11.30
N SER A 125 -11.82 13.48 12.61
CA SER A 125 -12.98 13.43 13.50
C SER A 125 -13.94 14.59 13.20
N PRO A 126 -15.17 14.58 13.76
CA PRO A 126 -16.07 15.73 13.69
C PRO A 126 -15.41 17.04 14.17
N LEU A 127 -14.55 16.95 15.18
CA LEU A 127 -13.74 18.05 15.73
C LEU A 127 -12.52 18.42 14.88
N LYS A 128 -12.39 17.85 13.67
CA LYS A 128 -11.29 18.12 12.71
C LYS A 128 -9.89 17.73 13.20
N ILE A 129 -9.81 16.80 14.15
CA ILE A 129 -8.55 16.19 14.62
C ILE A 129 -8.33 14.88 13.86
N TRP A 130 -7.08 14.57 13.48
CA TRP A 130 -6.77 13.29 12.84
C TRP A 130 -6.86 12.14 13.84
N GLU A 131 -7.45 11.03 13.43
CA GLU A 131 -7.57 9.84 14.27
C GLU A 131 -7.44 8.57 13.43
N THR A 132 -6.76 7.56 13.97
CA THR A 132 -6.78 6.23 13.37
C THR A 132 -8.10 5.55 13.70
N THR A 133 -8.98 5.42 12.71
CA THR A 133 -10.33 4.89 12.87
C THR A 133 -10.42 3.39 12.62
N GLY A 134 -9.45 2.81 11.90
CA GLY A 134 -9.39 1.37 11.69
C GLY A 134 -8.04 0.87 11.22
N TYR A 135 -7.79 -0.41 11.46
CA TYR A 135 -6.67 -1.15 10.90
C TYR A 135 -7.05 -2.61 10.64
N VAL A 136 -6.58 -3.18 9.54
CA VAL A 136 -6.80 -4.58 9.17
C VAL A 136 -5.61 -5.16 8.45
N GLY A 137 -5.45 -6.48 8.56
CA GLY A 137 -4.55 -7.23 7.70
C GLY A 137 -5.22 -7.67 6.40
N ARG A 138 -4.51 -7.63 5.28
CA ARG A 138 -4.97 -8.12 3.98
C ARG A 138 -4.04 -9.22 3.49
N VAL A 139 -4.52 -10.46 3.52
CA VAL A 139 -3.76 -11.64 3.10
C VAL A 139 -3.95 -11.87 1.61
N ALA A 140 -2.85 -11.90 0.86
CA ALA A 140 -2.88 -12.18 -0.58
C ALA A 140 -3.39 -13.59 -0.88
N HIS A 141 -3.98 -13.77 -2.05
CA HIS A 141 -4.24 -15.11 -2.58
C HIS A 141 -2.92 -15.90 -2.73
N PRO A 142 -2.84 -17.21 -2.41
CA PRO A 142 -1.56 -17.97 -2.38
C PRO A 142 -0.71 -17.87 -3.66
N LYS A 143 -1.38 -17.77 -4.82
CA LYS A 143 -0.75 -17.66 -6.15
C LYS A 143 -0.52 -16.22 -6.64
N LYS A 144 -0.78 -15.19 -5.82
CA LYS A 144 -0.67 -13.76 -6.22
C LYS A 144 0.44 -13.04 -5.45
N ILE A 145 0.98 -11.99 -6.09
CA ILE A 145 2.06 -11.13 -5.57
C ILE A 145 1.57 -9.82 -4.96
N VAL A 146 0.25 -9.59 -5.00
CA VAL A 146 -0.43 -8.42 -4.46
C VAL A 146 -1.45 -8.86 -3.43
N THR A 147 -1.56 -8.08 -2.37
CA THR A 147 -2.42 -8.25 -1.17
C THR A 147 -3.76 -7.53 -1.30
N ASN A 148 -4.01 -6.86 -2.44
CA ASN A 148 -5.22 -6.07 -2.63
C ASN A 148 -6.50 -6.91 -2.47
N PHE A 149 -7.40 -6.45 -1.61
CA PHE A 149 -8.64 -7.14 -1.24
C PHE A 149 -9.55 -7.45 -2.45
N HIS A 150 -9.74 -6.48 -3.35
CA HIS A 150 -10.52 -6.67 -4.60
C HIS A 150 -9.96 -7.76 -5.53
N ASN A 151 -8.77 -8.29 -5.21
CA ASN A 151 -8.06 -9.31 -5.95
C ASN A 151 -8.12 -10.68 -5.26
N SER A 152 -9.21 -10.99 -4.56
CA SER A 152 -9.44 -12.27 -3.84
C SER A 152 -8.59 -12.43 -2.57
N GLY A 153 -8.24 -11.32 -1.92
CA GLY A 153 -7.55 -11.33 -0.63
C GLY A 153 -8.51 -11.57 0.53
N LYS A 154 -8.02 -12.17 1.63
CA LYS A 154 -8.80 -12.33 2.86
C LYS A 154 -8.46 -11.22 3.84
N VAL A 155 -9.47 -10.56 4.41
CA VAL A 155 -9.28 -9.59 5.49
C VAL A 155 -9.28 -10.34 6.82
N LEU A 156 -8.28 -10.10 7.65
CA LEU A 156 -8.13 -10.72 8.97
C LEU A 156 -7.72 -9.67 10.02
N PRO A 157 -8.03 -9.89 11.31
CA PRO A 157 -7.49 -9.07 12.39
C PRO A 157 -5.96 -9.04 12.33
N LEU A 158 -5.35 -7.86 12.48
CA LEU A 158 -3.90 -7.72 12.42
C LEU A 158 -3.22 -8.45 13.58
N GLU A 159 -3.89 -8.50 14.73
CA GLU A 159 -3.47 -9.21 15.94
C GLU A 159 -3.24 -10.70 15.70
N LEU A 160 -4.05 -11.30 14.81
CA LEU A 160 -3.93 -12.70 14.41
C LEU A 160 -2.71 -12.89 13.51
N LEU A 161 -2.56 -12.03 12.49
CA LEU A 161 -1.48 -12.14 11.52
C LEU A 161 -0.09 -11.94 12.13
N LEU A 162 0.01 -11.09 13.15
CA LEU A 162 1.24 -10.82 13.89
C LEU A 162 1.53 -11.85 14.99
N GLY A 163 0.61 -12.76 15.30
CA GLY A 163 0.71 -13.65 16.46
C GLY A 163 1.96 -14.53 16.48
N SER A 164 2.43 -14.98 15.32
CA SER A 164 3.65 -15.79 15.18
C SER A 164 4.96 -14.98 15.25
N TYR A 165 4.88 -13.64 15.33
CA TYR A 165 6.04 -12.75 15.26
C TYR A 165 6.23 -11.91 16.51
N VAL A 166 5.14 -11.43 17.10
CA VAL A 166 5.13 -10.63 18.33
C VAL A 166 3.91 -10.99 19.18
N GLN A 167 4.10 -11.08 20.49
CA GLN A 167 3.06 -11.53 21.42
C GLN A 167 2.83 -10.52 22.56
N GLY A 168 1.73 -10.70 23.29
CA GLY A 168 1.38 -9.93 24.49
C GLY A 168 1.46 -8.42 24.30
N GLN A 169 2.09 -7.73 25.27
CA GLN A 169 2.21 -6.28 25.28
C GLN A 169 3.07 -5.74 24.13
N LYS A 170 4.10 -6.50 23.69
CA LYS A 170 4.94 -6.11 22.54
C LYS A 170 4.10 -6.01 21.26
N LYS A 171 3.18 -6.95 21.03
CA LYS A 171 2.23 -6.90 19.90
C LYS A 171 1.35 -5.64 19.94
N LYS A 172 0.76 -5.35 21.10
CA LYS A 172 -0.07 -4.14 21.28
C LYS A 172 0.71 -2.86 20.99
N LYS A 173 1.92 -2.73 21.55
CA LYS A 173 2.82 -1.59 21.30
C LYS A 173 3.20 -1.47 19.81
N TYR A 174 3.47 -2.60 19.15
CA TYR A 174 3.82 -2.61 17.74
C TYR A 174 2.65 -2.16 16.85
N ILE A 175 1.43 -2.68 17.07
CA ILE A 175 0.23 -2.22 16.35
C ILE A 175 0.01 -0.72 16.57
N HIS A 176 0.12 -0.25 17.81
CA HIS A 176 0.02 1.18 18.13
C HIS A 176 1.06 2.02 17.38
N SER A 177 2.29 1.53 17.24
CA SER A 177 3.33 2.21 16.45
C SER A 177 2.96 2.32 14.96
N LEU A 178 2.29 1.33 14.37
CA LEU A 178 1.79 1.37 12.98
C LEU A 178 0.66 2.38 12.82
N GLN A 179 -0.24 2.45 13.80
CA GLN A 179 -1.31 3.46 13.83
C GLN A 179 -0.72 4.88 13.94
N ASN A 180 0.27 5.07 14.82
CA ASN A 180 0.97 6.35 14.95
C ASN A 180 1.72 6.72 13.67
N LEU A 181 2.33 5.77 12.97
CA LEU A 181 2.91 6.00 11.65
C LEU A 181 1.85 6.50 10.65
N GLY A 182 0.68 5.87 10.62
CA GLY A 182 -0.46 6.33 9.80
C GLY A 182 -0.88 7.76 10.13
N TYR A 183 -1.03 8.09 11.42
CA TYR A 183 -1.34 9.44 11.89
C TYR A 183 -0.31 10.47 11.43
N ARG A 184 0.98 10.20 11.64
CA ARG A 184 2.08 11.08 11.22
C ARG A 184 2.08 11.32 9.71
N ILE A 185 1.78 10.28 8.92
CA ILE A 185 1.62 10.39 7.46
C ILE A 185 0.44 11.31 7.12
N ALA A 186 -0.73 11.12 7.73
CA ALA A 186 -1.91 11.95 7.46
C ALA A 186 -1.67 13.44 7.77
N THR A 187 -1.08 13.72 8.92
CA THR A 187 -0.70 15.08 9.33
C THR A 187 0.32 15.69 8.38
N HIS A 188 1.31 14.92 7.93
CA HIS A 188 2.29 15.39 6.94
C HIS A 188 1.65 15.71 5.58
N TYR A 189 0.78 14.84 5.06
CA TYR A 189 0.06 15.10 3.81
C TYR A 189 -0.80 16.35 3.88
N GLN A 190 -1.39 16.65 5.04
CA GLN A 190 -2.23 17.85 5.22
C GLN A 190 -1.44 19.14 4.96
N LYS A 191 -0.12 19.17 5.24
CA LYS A 191 0.73 20.36 4.97
C LYS A 191 0.75 20.73 3.48
N SER A 192 0.74 19.73 2.59
CA SER A 192 0.71 19.94 1.14
C SER A 192 -0.72 19.98 0.57
N TYR A 193 -1.64 19.24 1.19
CA TYR A 193 -3.03 19.05 0.75
C TYR A 193 -4.01 19.30 1.92
N PRO A 194 -4.28 20.58 2.27
CA PRO A 194 -5.03 20.94 3.48
C PRO A 194 -6.50 20.46 3.47
N ARG A 195 -7.04 20.11 2.30
CA ARG A 195 -8.42 19.62 2.14
C ARG A 195 -8.60 18.12 2.38
N PHE A 196 -7.53 17.37 2.65
CA PHE A 196 -7.63 15.94 2.95
C PHE A 196 -8.31 15.71 4.28
N LYS A 197 -9.27 14.78 4.27
CA LYS A 197 -10.04 14.39 5.45
C LYS A 197 -9.87 12.92 5.82
N GLU A 198 -9.32 12.13 4.93
CA GLU A 198 -9.13 10.70 5.13
C GLU A 198 -8.01 10.16 4.26
N ILE A 199 -7.26 9.20 4.80
CA ILE A 199 -6.19 8.51 4.12
C ILE A 199 -6.17 7.05 4.57
N GLY A 200 -6.02 6.15 3.61
CA GLY A 200 -5.70 4.75 3.86
C GLY A 200 -4.22 4.51 3.56
N ILE A 201 -3.46 3.96 4.51
CA ILE A 201 -2.05 3.65 4.34
C ILE A 201 -1.90 2.14 4.25
N ASP A 202 -1.26 1.67 3.19
CA ASP A 202 -0.94 0.27 2.97
C ASP A 202 0.51 0.04 3.42
N ILE A 203 0.70 -0.73 4.49
CA ILE A 203 1.98 -0.95 5.16
C ILE A 203 2.36 -2.43 5.05
N GLY A 204 3.47 -2.71 4.38
CA GLY A 204 4.14 -4.00 4.44
C GLY A 204 5.08 -4.08 5.64
N ILE A 205 5.28 -5.27 6.18
CA ILE A 205 6.21 -5.51 7.29
C ILE A 205 7.24 -6.54 6.80
N ASP A 206 8.52 -6.21 6.88
CA ASP A 206 9.58 -7.15 6.51
C ASP A 206 9.91 -8.15 7.64
N LYS A 207 10.80 -9.09 7.35
CA LYS A 207 11.23 -10.14 8.29
C LYS A 207 11.89 -9.60 9.56
N GLN A 208 12.38 -8.36 9.55
CA GLN A 208 12.96 -7.67 10.71
C GLN A 208 11.93 -6.83 11.46
N LEU A 209 10.64 -6.98 11.14
CA LEU A 209 9.52 -6.19 11.67
C LEU A 209 9.64 -4.69 11.38
N LYS A 210 10.41 -4.30 10.37
CA LYS A 210 10.43 -2.91 9.92
C LYS A 210 9.21 -2.66 9.04
N PRO A 211 8.43 -1.60 9.31
CA PRO A 211 7.30 -1.22 8.47
C PRO A 211 7.77 -0.49 7.21
N TRP A 212 7.07 -0.72 6.11
CA TRP A 212 7.29 -0.09 4.81
C TRP A 212 5.97 0.42 4.24
N VAL A 213 5.89 1.70 3.92
CA VAL A 213 4.73 2.34 3.30
C VAL A 213 4.71 1.98 1.81
N LEU A 214 3.90 0.99 1.45
CA LEU A 214 3.79 0.49 0.08
C LEU A 214 2.97 1.46 -0.79
N GLU A 215 1.88 1.98 -0.22
CA GLU A 215 1.01 2.96 -0.88
C GLU A 215 0.25 3.82 0.14
N VAL A 216 0.02 5.07 -0.23
CA VAL A 216 -0.94 5.97 0.43
C VAL A 216 -2.15 6.11 -0.48
N ASN A 217 -3.36 5.94 0.04
CA ASN A 217 -4.62 6.06 -0.68
C ASN A 217 -5.40 7.26 -0.14
N THR A 218 -5.59 8.28 -0.96
CA THR A 218 -6.25 9.54 -0.56
C THR A 218 -7.76 9.52 -0.80
N SER A 219 -8.30 8.38 -1.26
CA SER A 219 -9.74 8.08 -1.35
C SER A 219 -9.94 6.60 -1.00
N PRO A 220 -9.65 6.21 0.26
CA PRO A 220 -9.62 4.81 0.66
C PRO A 220 -11.03 4.22 0.75
N ASP A 221 -11.22 2.96 0.37
CA ASP A 221 -12.51 2.27 0.56
C ASP A 221 -12.76 1.95 2.05
N PRO A 222 -13.84 2.46 2.67
CA PRO A 222 -14.20 2.14 4.06
C PRO A 222 -14.84 0.75 4.22
N PHE A 223 -15.35 0.13 3.15
CA PHE A 223 -16.11 -1.12 3.25
C PHE A 223 -15.23 -2.35 3.49
N ILE A 224 -13.91 -2.25 3.31
CA ILE A 224 -12.97 -3.32 3.65
C ILE A 224 -13.08 -3.78 5.11
N PHE A 225 -13.42 -2.87 6.03
CA PHE A 225 -13.56 -3.18 7.46
C PHE A 225 -14.81 -4.01 7.75
N ASN A 226 -15.81 -3.99 6.86
CA ASN A 226 -17.01 -4.82 6.99
C ASN A 226 -16.72 -6.32 6.79
N GLN A 227 -15.52 -6.69 6.38
CA GLN A 227 -15.12 -8.09 6.25
C GLN A 227 -14.75 -8.73 7.59
N LEU A 228 -14.52 -7.93 8.63
CA LEU A 228 -14.30 -8.43 9.98
C LEU A 228 -15.62 -8.91 10.61
N LYS A 229 -15.52 -9.90 11.52
CA LYS A 229 -16.65 -10.34 12.35
C LYS A 229 -17.09 -9.22 13.31
N ASP A 230 -16.15 -8.65 14.06
CA ASP A 230 -16.41 -7.47 14.89
C ASP A 230 -16.63 -6.22 14.02
N LYS A 231 -17.83 -5.64 14.11
CA LYS A 231 -18.25 -4.49 13.31
C LYS A 231 -17.96 -3.14 13.95
N LYS A 232 -17.47 -3.08 15.20
CA LYS A 232 -17.20 -1.80 15.91
C LYS A 232 -16.31 -0.89 15.08
N MET A 233 -15.22 -1.43 14.53
CA MET A 233 -14.28 -0.69 13.69
C MET A 233 -14.94 -0.21 12.38
N PHE A 234 -15.72 -1.07 11.73
CA PHE A 234 -16.42 -0.71 10.49
C PHE A 234 -17.40 0.46 10.71
N PHE A 235 -18.23 0.40 11.75
CA PHE A 235 -19.18 1.47 12.05
C PHE A 235 -18.47 2.78 12.42
N LYS A 236 -17.35 2.73 13.15
CA LYS A 236 -16.53 3.91 13.43
C LYS A 236 -15.98 4.55 12.15
N VAL A 237 -15.37 3.75 11.27
CA VAL A 237 -14.84 4.21 9.98
C VAL A 237 -15.95 4.83 9.12
N LEU A 238 -17.12 4.19 9.06
CA LEU A 238 -18.25 4.66 8.27
C LEU A 238 -18.83 5.97 8.83
N ARG A 239 -18.95 6.11 10.16
CA ARG A 239 -19.39 7.34 10.81
C ARG A 239 -18.48 8.53 10.46
N TYR A 240 -17.17 8.32 10.49
CA TYR A 240 -16.19 9.37 10.15
C TYR A 240 -16.21 9.67 8.65
N ALA A 241 -16.37 8.67 7.79
CA ALA A 241 -16.51 8.88 6.35
C ALA A 241 -17.74 9.76 6.03
N LYS A 242 -18.89 9.48 6.65
CA LYS A 242 -20.11 10.29 6.53
C LYS A 242 -19.90 11.72 7.03
N ALA A 243 -19.33 11.90 8.22
CA ALA A 243 -19.00 13.22 8.78
C ALA A 243 -18.01 14.02 7.89
N ASN A 244 -17.17 13.33 7.12
CA ASN A 244 -16.25 13.94 6.18
C ASN A 244 -16.87 14.24 4.80
N GLY A 245 -18.15 13.90 4.59
CA GLY A 245 -18.94 14.24 3.42
C GLY A 245 -19.05 13.12 2.38
N ARG A 246 -18.73 11.87 2.74
CA ARG A 246 -18.95 10.70 1.86
C ARG A 246 -20.37 10.17 2.00
N PHE A 247 -20.89 9.60 0.92
CA PHE A 247 -22.21 8.92 0.87
C PHE A 247 -23.40 9.83 1.21
N LEU A 248 -23.25 11.15 1.08
CA LEU A 248 -24.36 12.08 1.18
C LEU A 248 -25.28 11.87 -0.04
N ARG A 249 -26.60 11.72 0.19
CA ARG A 249 -27.60 11.76 -0.88
C ARG A 249 -27.50 13.13 -1.56
N ILE A 250 -27.26 13.15 -2.86
CA ILE A 250 -27.51 14.35 -3.67
C ILE A 250 -29.01 14.60 -3.56
N LYS A 251 -29.43 15.70 -2.92
CA LYS A 251 -30.81 16.16 -3.08
C LYS A 251 -30.97 16.48 -4.56
N ARG A 252 -31.74 15.67 -5.29
CA ARG A 252 -32.24 16.07 -6.61
C ARG A 252 -33.04 17.35 -6.37
N LYS A 253 -32.64 18.43 -7.02
CA LYS A 253 -33.47 19.63 -7.15
C LYS A 253 -34.67 19.27 -8.02
#